data_AF-A0A1B6E691-F1
#
_entry.id   AF-A0A1B6E691-F1
#
_cell.length_a   1.000
_cell.length_b   1.000
_cell.length_c   1.000
_cell.angle_alpha   90.00
_cell.angle_beta   90.00
_cell.angle_gamma   90.00
#
_symmetry.space_group_name_H-M   'P 1'
#
loop_
_entity.id
_entity.type
_entity.pdbx_description
1 polymer ?
#
loop_
_entity_poly.entity_id
_entity_poly.type
_entity_poly.pdbx_seq_one_letter_code
_entity_poly.pdbx_strand_id
1 'polypeptide(L)'
;CDSRCAEHGQCKNGTCVCSQGWNGRHCTLSGCLNACNRHGSCVLVDGEYHCQCNDDWAGVDCSVRLEMECNDDQDNDQDGMTDCSDSECCTHPACNENIMCLASNDPVEVLLRK
;
A
#
# COMPACT_ATOMS: atom_id res chain seq x y z
N CYS A 1 7.67 27.44 -19.75
CA CYS A 1 8.19 26.07 -19.52
C CYS A 1 8.61 25.46 -20.84
N ASP A 2 9.39 24.39 -20.77
CA ASP A 2 9.59 23.45 -21.87
C ASP A 2 8.25 22.82 -22.30
N SER A 3 8.09 22.51 -23.59
CA SER A 3 6.85 21.93 -24.15
C SER A 3 6.52 20.55 -23.58
N ARG A 4 7.53 19.78 -23.18
CA ARG A 4 7.36 18.42 -22.60
C ARG A 4 6.61 18.43 -21.28
N CYS A 5 6.62 19.56 -20.56
CA CYS A 5 5.84 19.75 -19.34
C CYS A 5 4.34 19.55 -19.55
N ALA A 6 3.82 19.87 -20.74
CA ALA A 6 2.39 19.87 -21.00
C ALA A 6 1.78 18.46 -21.11
N GLU A 7 2.59 17.41 -21.28
CA GLU A 7 2.09 16.03 -21.34
C GLU A 7 1.64 15.53 -19.96
N HIS A 8 2.43 15.80 -18.92
CA HIS A 8 2.24 15.24 -17.59
C HIS A 8 2.40 16.27 -16.46
N GLY A 9 2.16 17.55 -16.73
CA GLY A 9 2.31 18.59 -15.73
C GLY A 9 1.69 19.93 -16.12
N GLN A 10 1.83 20.89 -15.21
CA GLN A 10 1.35 22.25 -15.39
C GLN A 10 2.48 23.24 -15.12
N CYS A 11 2.67 24.18 -16.04
CA CYS A 11 3.67 25.23 -15.84
C CYS A 11 3.16 26.28 -14.85
N LYS A 12 3.86 26.47 -13.73
CA LYS A 12 3.58 27.51 -12.74
C LYS A 12 4.85 28.32 -12.50
N ASN A 13 4.83 29.61 -12.86
CA ASN A 13 5.95 30.55 -12.68
C ASN A 13 7.31 30.05 -13.20
N GLY A 14 7.32 29.36 -14.35
CA GLY A 14 8.56 28.84 -14.96
C GLY A 14 8.98 27.45 -14.47
N THR A 15 8.36 26.93 -13.42
CA THR A 15 8.56 25.56 -12.91
C THR A 15 7.45 24.65 -13.44
N CYS A 16 7.82 23.43 -13.85
CA CYS A 16 6.83 22.42 -14.20
C CYS A 16 6.39 21.66 -12.95
N VAL A 17 5.10 21.70 -12.64
CA VAL A 17 4.50 20.93 -11.54
C VAL A 17 3.92 19.65 -12.12
N CYS A 18 4.46 18.51 -11.72
CA CYS A 18 4.07 17.22 -12.28
C CYS A 18 2.71 16.73 -11.78
N SER A 19 2.00 16.05 -12.66
CA SER A 19 0.83 15.24 -12.33
C SER A 19 1.27 14.02 -11.51
N GLN A 20 0.34 13.43 -10.76
CA GLN A 20 0.62 12.24 -9.95
C GLN A 20 1.19 11.10 -10.82
N GLY A 21 2.23 10.41 -10.33
CA GLY A 21 2.93 9.38 -11.09
C GLY A 21 4.04 9.87 -12.03
N TRP A 22 4.33 11.18 -12.06
CA TRP A 22 5.36 11.75 -12.94
C TRP A 22 6.36 12.62 -12.17
N ASN A 23 7.60 12.63 -12.66
CA ASN A 23 8.74 13.26 -11.99
C ASN A 23 9.72 13.90 -12.99
N GLY A 24 10.70 14.62 -12.42
CA GLY A 24 11.75 15.31 -13.16
C GLY A 24 11.36 16.72 -13.59
N ARG A 25 12.36 17.49 -14.06
CA ARG A 25 12.22 18.93 -14.39
C ARG A 25 11.10 19.22 -15.40
N HIS A 26 10.78 18.25 -16.25
CA HIS A 26 9.79 18.38 -17.32
C HIS A 26 8.66 17.35 -17.20
N CYS A 27 8.57 16.62 -16.08
CA CYS A 27 7.55 15.58 -15.84
C CYS A 27 7.56 14.44 -16.88
N THR A 28 8.73 14.15 -17.45
CA THR A 28 8.91 13.08 -18.45
C THR A 28 9.46 11.79 -17.84
N LEU A 29 9.75 11.78 -16.54
CA LEU A 29 10.20 10.59 -15.84
C LEU A 29 9.01 9.95 -15.14
N SER A 30 8.89 8.64 -15.24
CA SER A 30 7.96 7.88 -14.42
C SER A 30 8.26 8.13 -12.94
N GLY A 31 7.23 8.17 -12.11
CA GLY A 31 7.32 8.24 -10.66
C GLY A 31 6.34 7.26 -10.03
N CYS A 32 6.31 7.22 -8.70
CA CYS A 32 5.38 6.31 -8.03
C CYS A 32 3.92 6.74 -8.23
N LEU A 33 3.06 5.73 -8.46
CA LEU A 33 1.61 5.89 -8.55
C LEU A 33 1.09 6.64 -7.34
N ASN A 34 0.18 7.58 -7.59
CA ASN A 34 -0.44 8.43 -6.59
C ASN A 34 0.53 9.09 -5.58
N ALA A 35 1.82 9.23 -5.91
CA ALA A 35 2.84 9.68 -4.96
C ALA A 35 2.77 8.90 -3.63
N CYS A 36 2.53 7.59 -3.71
CA CYS A 36 2.36 6.69 -2.57
C CYS A 36 1.26 7.13 -1.59
N ASN A 37 0.22 7.82 -2.08
CA ASN A 37 -0.87 8.44 -1.31
C ASN A 37 -0.42 9.28 -0.10
N ARG A 38 0.85 9.72 -0.07
CA ARG A 38 1.51 10.33 1.10
C ARG A 38 1.61 9.41 2.33
N HIS A 39 1.39 8.11 2.15
CA HIS A 39 1.53 7.07 3.16
C HIS A 39 2.77 6.18 2.92
N GLY A 40 3.75 6.74 2.22
CA GLY A 40 4.99 6.04 1.92
C GLY A 40 6.00 6.94 1.22
N SER A 41 7.16 6.37 0.96
CA SER A 41 8.26 6.99 0.24
C SER A 41 8.41 6.37 -1.15
N CYS A 42 8.59 7.22 -2.15
CA CYS A 42 8.84 6.77 -3.51
C CYS A 42 10.32 6.45 -3.71
N VAL A 43 10.66 5.18 -3.94
CA VAL A 43 12.02 4.67 -4.06
C VAL A 43 12.27 4.05 -5.43
N LEU A 44 13.52 4.05 -5.90
CA LEU A 44 13.90 3.42 -7.17
C LEU A 44 14.51 2.04 -6.88
N VAL A 45 13.86 0.97 -7.35
CA VAL A 45 14.30 -0.43 -7.20
C VAL A 45 14.43 -1.02 -8.60
N ASP A 46 15.60 -1.58 -8.93
CA ASP A 46 15.90 -2.19 -10.24
C ASP A 46 15.60 -1.30 -11.46
N GLY A 47 15.67 0.02 -11.29
CA GLY A 47 15.39 1.01 -12.34
C GLY A 47 13.92 1.39 -12.49
N GLU A 48 13.03 0.87 -11.64
CA GLU A 48 11.60 1.20 -11.58
C GLU A 48 11.24 1.89 -10.26
N TYR A 49 10.21 2.74 -10.28
CA TYR A 49 9.75 3.46 -9.10
C TYR A 49 8.70 2.65 -8.35
N HIS A 50 8.97 2.37 -7.08
CA HIS A 50 8.09 1.64 -6.17
C HIS A 50 7.77 2.45 -4.92
N CYS A 51 6.59 2.24 -4.36
CA CYS A 51 6.24 2.79 -3.06
C CYS A 51 6.74 1.88 -1.94
N GLN A 52 7.54 2.45 -1.05
CA GLN A 52 7.82 1.89 0.26
C GLN A 52 6.81 2.48 1.24
N CYS A 53 5.79 1.72 1.62
CA CYS A 53 4.72 2.19 2.50
C CYS A 53 5.17 2.30 3.96
N ASN A 54 4.49 3.17 4.70
CA ASN A 54 4.58 3.22 6.16
C ASN A 54 3.94 1.98 6.78
N ASP A 55 4.24 1.69 8.05
CA ASP A 55 3.84 0.43 8.71
C ASP A 55 2.32 0.16 8.66
N ASP A 56 1.47 1.19 8.71
CA ASP A 56 0.01 1.05 8.71
C ASP A 56 -0.63 1.02 7.31
N TRP A 57 0.18 0.92 6.24
CA TRP A 57 -0.28 1.03 4.85
C TRP A 57 0.35 0.00 3.91
N ALA A 58 -0.43 -0.43 2.92
CA ALA A 58 -0.04 -1.38 1.90
C ALA A 58 -0.61 -1.04 0.51
N GLY A 59 -0.31 -1.91 -0.45
CA GLY A 59 -0.68 -1.76 -1.86
C GLY A 59 0.40 -1.07 -2.68
N VAL A 60 0.25 -1.11 -4.00
CA VAL A 60 1.22 -0.58 -4.98
C VAL A 60 1.52 0.92 -4.80
N ASP A 61 0.56 1.64 -4.23
CA ASP A 61 0.61 3.08 -3.99
C ASP A 61 0.29 3.48 -2.54
N CYS A 62 0.34 2.55 -1.58
CA CYS A 62 0.04 2.80 -0.15
C CYS A 62 -1.37 3.36 0.09
N SER A 63 -2.36 2.90 -0.69
CA SER A 63 -3.77 3.30 -0.56
C SER A 63 -4.58 2.41 0.38
N VAL A 64 -4.06 1.23 0.74
CA VAL A 64 -4.73 0.27 1.62
C VAL A 64 -4.22 0.51 3.03
N ARG A 65 -5.12 0.78 3.98
CA ARG A 65 -4.78 0.85 5.40
C ARG A 65 -4.78 -0.57 5.96
N LEU A 66 -3.93 -0.85 6.94
CA LEU A 66 -3.81 -2.17 7.58
C LEU A 66 -4.34 -2.14 9.00
N GLU A 67 -4.99 -3.22 9.43
CA GLU A 67 -5.26 -3.50 10.83
C GLU A 67 -3.97 -3.84 11.58
N MET A 68 -3.71 -3.13 12.67
CA MET A 68 -2.48 -3.25 13.47
C MET A 68 -2.76 -3.57 14.95
N GLU A 69 -3.99 -3.34 15.43
CA GLU A 69 -4.42 -3.61 16.80
C GLU A 69 -5.31 -4.85 16.81
N CYS A 70 -4.69 -6.02 16.73
CA CYS A 70 -5.39 -7.29 16.47
C CYS A 70 -6.04 -7.96 17.69
N ASN A 71 -6.43 -7.19 18.72
CA ASN A 71 -7.01 -7.77 19.95
C ASN A 71 -7.97 -6.83 20.71
N ASP A 72 -8.59 -5.89 20.02
CA ASP A 72 -9.47 -4.88 20.63
C ASP A 72 -10.93 -4.92 20.15
N ASP A 73 -11.30 -5.94 19.36
CA ASP A 73 -12.60 -6.15 18.73
C ASP A 73 -13.05 -4.97 17.82
N GLN A 74 -12.11 -4.15 17.32
CA GLN A 74 -12.38 -3.03 16.43
C GLN A 74 -11.86 -3.27 15.01
N ASP A 75 -12.42 -2.48 14.08
CA ASP A 75 -12.08 -2.42 12.66
C ASP A 75 -11.40 -1.07 12.42
N ASN A 76 -10.09 -1.01 12.67
CA ASN A 76 -9.30 0.22 12.70
C ASN A 76 -8.86 0.66 11.30
N ASP A 77 -8.91 -0.23 10.31
CA ASP A 77 -8.68 0.07 8.90
C ASP A 77 -9.95 0.23 8.04
N GLN A 78 -11.11 -0.16 8.58
CA GLN A 78 -12.46 0.02 8.04
C GLN A 78 -12.75 -0.82 6.80
N ASP A 79 -12.17 -2.00 6.71
CA ASP A 79 -12.38 -2.94 5.61
C ASP A 79 -13.58 -3.89 5.86
N GLY A 80 -14.09 -3.92 7.09
CA GLY A 80 -15.23 -4.74 7.54
C GLY A 80 -14.85 -6.01 8.31
N MET A 81 -13.56 -6.27 8.55
CA MET A 81 -13.06 -7.33 9.41
C MET A 81 -12.51 -6.76 10.73
N THR A 82 -12.40 -7.60 11.77
CA THR A 82 -11.93 -7.19 13.09
C THR A 82 -10.93 -8.21 13.62
N ASP A 83 -9.85 -7.76 14.24
CA ASP A 83 -8.82 -8.60 14.89
C ASP A 83 -8.39 -9.80 14.03
N CYS A 84 -8.44 -11.02 14.56
CA CYS A 84 -8.02 -12.23 13.85
C CYS A 84 -8.97 -12.65 12.72
N SER A 85 -10.13 -12.00 12.57
CA SER A 85 -10.96 -12.23 11.38
C SER A 85 -10.37 -11.52 10.17
N ASP A 86 -9.53 -10.53 10.41
CA ASP A 86 -8.77 -9.80 9.41
C ASP A 86 -7.49 -10.55 9.02
N SER A 87 -7.14 -10.55 7.73
CA SER A 87 -6.02 -11.34 7.21
C SER A 87 -4.64 -10.70 7.51
N GLU A 88 -4.65 -9.40 7.72
CA GLU A 88 -3.51 -8.53 7.99
C GLU A 88 -2.97 -8.85 9.41
N CYS A 89 -3.89 -9.20 10.31
CA CYS A 89 -3.59 -9.63 11.67
C CYS A 89 -2.93 -11.02 11.78
N CYS A 90 -2.89 -11.83 10.72
CA CYS A 90 -2.37 -13.20 10.80
C CYS A 90 -0.88 -13.33 11.05
N THR A 91 -0.12 -12.25 10.83
CA THR A 91 1.30 -12.21 11.24
C THR A 91 1.50 -11.69 12.66
N HIS A 92 0.46 -11.11 13.28
CA HIS A 92 0.51 -10.56 14.62
C HIS A 92 0.50 -11.68 15.69
N PRO A 93 1.28 -11.57 16.78
CA PRO A 93 1.33 -12.59 17.83
C PRO A 93 -0.01 -12.91 18.50
N ALA A 94 -0.98 -12.00 18.44
CA ALA A 94 -2.33 -12.24 18.97
C ALA A 94 -3.14 -13.26 18.13
N CYS A 95 -2.83 -13.38 16.83
CA CYS A 95 -3.65 -14.12 15.87
C CYS A 95 -2.88 -15.19 15.07
N ASN A 96 -1.56 -15.25 15.18
CA ASN A 96 -0.73 -16.18 14.39
C ASN A 96 -1.09 -17.68 14.54
N GLU A 97 -1.67 -18.08 15.68
CA GLU A 97 -2.18 -19.44 15.94
C GLU A 97 -3.72 -19.52 15.91
N ASN A 98 -4.40 -18.43 15.54
CA ASN A 98 -5.86 -18.39 15.44
C ASN A 98 -6.34 -19.23 14.24
N ILE A 99 -7.47 -19.92 14.39
CA ILE A 99 -8.10 -20.74 13.34
C ILE A 99 -8.34 -19.96 12.04
N MET A 100 -8.63 -18.66 12.15
CA MET A 100 -8.86 -17.78 10.99
C MET A 100 -7.60 -17.52 10.17
N CYS A 101 -6.43 -17.68 10.77
CA CYS A 101 -5.12 -17.45 10.17
C CYS A 101 -4.42 -18.72 9.69
N LEU A 102 -5.05 -19.88 9.89
CA LEU A 102 -4.53 -21.14 9.41
C LEU A 102 -4.82 -21.29 7.92
N ALA A 103 -3.81 -21.05 7.09
CA ALA A 103 -3.84 -21.42 5.68
C ALA A 103 -3.33 -22.87 5.50
N SER A 104 -4.11 -23.71 4.81
CA SER A 104 -3.64 -25.01 4.29
C SER A 104 -3.89 -25.11 2.80
N ASN A 105 -2.96 -25.73 2.08
CA ASN A 105 -3.12 -26.04 0.67
C ASN A 105 -4.11 -27.20 0.42
N ASP A 106 -4.51 -27.91 1.48
CA ASP A 106 -5.55 -28.93 1.44
C ASP A 106 -6.75 -28.48 2.32
N PRO A 107 -7.92 -28.18 1.71
CA PRO A 107 -9.13 -27.80 2.44
C PRO A 107 -9.58 -28.83 3.48
N VAL A 108 -9.23 -30.11 3.28
CA VAL A 108 -9.60 -31.21 4.19
C VAL A 108 -8.87 -31.08 5.53
N GLU A 109 -7.62 -30.59 5.53
CA GLU A 109 -6.88 -30.40 6.78
C GLU A 109 -7.48 -29.32 7.67
N VAL A 110 -8.09 -28.28 7.08
CA VAL A 110 -8.76 -27.21 7.83
C VAL A 110 -10.01 -27.74 8.54
N LEU A 111 -10.74 -28.67 7.91
CA LEU A 111 -11.97 -29.27 8.45
C LEU A 111 -11.74 -30.39 9.48
N LEU A 112 -10.54 -30.98 9.51
CA LEU A 112 -10.23 -32.14 10.35
C LEU A 112 -9.48 -31.78 11.65
N ARG A 113 -9.02 -30.54 11.80
CA ARG A 113 -8.36 -30.06 13.03
C ARG A 113 -9.43 -29.68 14.05
N LYS A 114 -9.71 -30.61 14.97
CA LYS A 114 -10.64 -30.47 16.10
C LYS A 114 -9.99 -29.81 17.30
#